data_AF-A0A0D2K6N5-F1
#
_entry.id   AF-A0A0D2K6N5-F1
#
_cell.length_a   1.000
_cell.length_b   1.000
_cell.length_c   1.000
_cell.angle_alpha   90.00
_cell.angle_beta   90.00
_cell.angle_gamma   90.00
#
_symmetry.space_group_name_H-M   'P 1'
#
loop_
_entity.id
_entity.type
_entity.pdbx_description
1 polymer ?
#
loop_
_entity_poly.entity_id
_entity_poly.type
_entity_poly.pdbx_seq_one_letter_code
_entity_poly.pdbx_strand_id
1 'polypeptide(L)'
;MAAEKYDADWVVKVDDDVYLSVERLLLAMKQWDRMEAGYVGCLKNGAVWTEPGTRWYEPQHLLLGSNYYLHSYGSIYALRGRAVEDVIVRNLDNLRLLANEDTMVGLWMLAHGVKLFEDMRLCSPTCT
;
A
#
# COMPACT_ATOMS: atom_id res chain seq x y z
N MET A 1 13.42 5.56 11.30
CA MET A 1 13.03 4.99 9.98
C MET A 1 13.33 5.99 8.86
N ALA A 2 13.43 5.57 7.59
CA ALA A 2 13.75 6.48 6.47
C ALA A 2 12.82 7.70 6.39
N ALA A 3 11.55 7.55 6.74
CA ALA A 3 10.56 8.64 6.79
C ALA A 3 10.85 9.71 7.87
N GLU A 4 11.51 9.37 8.98
CA GLU A 4 11.90 10.37 10.00
C GLU A 4 13.12 11.19 9.57
N LYS A 5 13.84 10.75 8.53
CA LYS A 5 15.12 11.33 8.10
C LYS A 5 14.98 12.17 6.84
N TYR A 6 13.91 11.99 6.07
CA TYR A 6 13.69 12.66 4.80
C TYR A 6 12.25 13.16 4.72
N ASP A 7 12.11 14.47 4.51
CA ASP A 7 10.84 15.11 4.15
C ASP A 7 10.53 14.77 2.68
N ALA A 8 9.82 13.67 2.47
CA ALA A 8 9.52 13.13 1.15
C ALA A 8 8.02 13.30 0.84
N ASP A 9 7.69 13.89 -0.31
CA ASP A 9 6.30 14.02 -0.77
C ASP A 9 5.62 12.66 -0.97
N TRP A 10 6.40 11.68 -1.40
CA TRP A 10 5.95 10.32 -1.69
C TRP A 10 6.99 9.29 -1.23
N VAL A 11 6.51 8.21 -0.63
CA VAL A 11 7.27 7.00 -0.31
C VAL A 11 6.71 5.87 -1.17
N VAL A 12 7.58 5.18 -1.90
CA VAL A 12 7.18 4.13 -2.84
C VAL A 12 7.81 2.81 -2.40
N LYS A 13 6.98 1.80 -2.14
CA LYS A 13 7.41 0.41 -1.96
C LYS A 13 7.46 -0.25 -3.32
N VAL A 14 8.53 -0.97 -3.62
CA VAL A 14 8.71 -1.71 -4.87
C VAL A 14 9.46 -3.01 -4.56
N ASP A 15 8.99 -4.14 -5.08
CA ASP A 15 9.73 -5.40 -5.01
C ASP A 15 10.92 -5.41 -5.98
N ASP A 16 11.87 -6.32 -5.76
CA ASP A 16 13.10 -6.43 -6.54
C ASP A 16 12.91 -7.05 -7.94
N ASP A 17 11.71 -7.56 -8.24
CA ASP A 17 11.32 -8.14 -9.52
C ASP A 17 10.50 -7.21 -10.42
N VAL A 18 10.45 -5.91 -10.09
CA VAL A 18 9.71 -4.89 -10.84
C VAL A 18 10.62 -4.05 -11.74
N TYR A 19 10.24 -3.92 -13.02
CA TYR A 19 10.78 -2.87 -13.88
C TYR A 19 10.08 -1.53 -13.62
N LEU A 20 10.85 -0.54 -13.15
CA LEU A 20 10.33 0.78 -12.81
C LEU A 20 10.93 1.87 -13.70
N SER A 21 10.07 2.59 -14.43
CA SER A 21 10.45 3.84 -15.09
C SER A 21 10.27 5.01 -14.12
N VAL A 22 11.38 5.50 -13.55
CA VAL A 22 11.37 6.64 -12.61
C VAL A 22 10.78 7.90 -13.25
N GLU A 23 11.10 8.19 -14.51
CA GLU A 23 10.54 9.35 -15.22
C GLU A 23 9.01 9.30 -15.29
N ARG A 24 8.44 8.14 -15.63
CA ARG A 24 6.98 7.97 -15.70
C ARG A 24 6.34 8.00 -14.34
N LEU A 25 7.01 7.47 -13.32
CA LEU A 25 6.55 7.55 -11.94
C LEU A 25 6.41 9.02 -11.51
N LEU A 26 7.42 9.86 -11.79
CA LEU A 26 7.36 11.30 -11.49
C LEU A 26 6.21 12.01 -12.22
N LEU A 27 5.89 11.60 -13.46
CA LEU A 27 4.73 12.13 -14.18
C LEU A 27 3.39 11.66 -13.57
N ALA A 28 3.31 10.41 -13.12
CA ALA A 28 2.14 9.88 -12.43
C ALA A 28 1.89 10.60 -11.10
N MET A 29 2.95 10.89 -10.33
CA MET A 29 2.86 11.63 -9.06
C MET A 29 2.18 12.99 -9.22
N LYS A 30 2.45 13.74 -10.31
CA LYS A 30 1.76 15.00 -10.60
C LYS A 30 0.24 14.83 -10.76
N GLN A 31 -0.21 13.68 -11.24
CA GLN A 31 -1.64 13.36 -11.30
C GLN A 31 -2.17 13.02 -9.91
N TRP A 32 -1.43 12.20 -9.15
CA TRP A 32 -1.82 11.82 -7.78
C TRP A 32 -1.96 13.04 -6.87
N ASP A 33 -1.09 14.03 -7.01
CA ASP A 33 -1.17 15.30 -6.28
C ASP A 33 -2.45 16.07 -6.61
N ARG A 34 -2.81 16.18 -7.90
CA ARG A 34 -4.08 16.82 -8.33
C ARG A 34 -5.31 16.09 -7.83
N MET A 35 -5.21 14.77 -7.69
CA MET A 35 -6.26 13.93 -7.13
C MET A 35 -6.25 13.93 -5.59
N GLU A 36 -5.30 14.60 -4.96
CA GLU A 36 -5.05 14.59 -3.52
C GLU A 36 -4.94 13.17 -2.95
N ALA A 37 -4.42 12.22 -3.74
CA ALA A 37 -4.30 10.84 -3.32
C ALA A 37 -3.32 10.70 -2.14
N GLY A 38 -3.64 9.79 -1.21
CA GLY A 38 -2.80 9.49 -0.05
C GLY A 38 -2.20 8.08 -0.11
N TYR A 39 -2.90 7.14 -0.72
CA TYR A 39 -2.46 5.77 -0.93
C TYR A 39 -2.81 5.33 -2.35
N VAL A 40 -1.80 5.05 -3.15
CA VAL A 40 -1.93 4.73 -4.57
C VAL A 40 -1.39 3.34 -4.85
N GLY A 41 -2.14 2.55 -5.59
CA GLY A 41 -1.72 1.22 -6.00
C GLY A 41 -2.64 0.66 -7.07
N CYS A 42 -2.34 -0.54 -7.52
CA CYS A 42 -3.32 -1.38 -8.19
C CYS A 42 -4.18 -1.99 -7.08
N LEU A 43 -5.44 -1.58 -6.95
CA LEU A 43 -6.24 -1.92 -5.77
C LEU A 43 -7.06 -3.18 -6.02
N LYS A 44 -7.28 -3.98 -4.97
CA LYS A 44 -8.23 -5.10 -5.01
C LYS A 44 -8.85 -5.36 -3.66
N ASN A 45 -9.96 -6.09 -3.72
CA ASN A 45 -10.44 -6.92 -2.61
C ASN A 45 -10.04 -8.38 -2.89
N GLY A 46 -10.14 -9.24 -1.89
CA GLY A 46 -9.90 -10.67 -2.10
C GLY A 46 -10.15 -11.48 -0.84
N ALA A 47 -10.24 -12.80 -1.00
CA ALA A 47 -10.48 -13.71 0.12
C ALA A 47 -9.34 -13.62 1.14
N VAL A 48 -9.70 -13.68 2.42
CA VAL A 48 -8.72 -13.83 3.51
C VAL A 48 -8.14 -15.24 3.45
N TRP A 49 -6.82 -15.34 3.59
CA TRP A 49 -6.11 -16.62 3.58
C TRP A 49 -6.31 -17.34 4.92
N THR A 50 -7.28 -18.24 4.98
CA THR A 50 -7.66 -18.96 6.21
C THR A 50 -7.07 -20.36 6.32
N GLU A 51 -6.42 -20.87 5.27
CA GLU A 51 -5.86 -22.21 5.23
C GLU A 51 -4.42 -22.25 5.78
N PRO A 52 -4.16 -22.96 6.89
CA PRO A 52 -2.82 -23.12 7.43
C PRO A 52 -1.86 -23.77 6.41
N GLY A 53 -0.62 -23.28 6.35
CA GLY A 53 0.39 -23.80 5.43
C GLY A 53 0.44 -23.10 4.05
N THR A 54 -0.53 -22.25 3.74
CA THR A 54 -0.43 -21.35 2.59
C THR A 54 0.53 -20.18 2.87
N ARG A 55 1.17 -19.64 1.83
CA ARG A 55 2.19 -18.57 1.94
C ARG A 55 1.73 -17.37 2.77
N TRP A 56 0.44 -17.02 2.66
CA TRP A 56 -0.13 -15.80 3.23
C TRP A 56 -1.19 -16.08 4.29
N TYR A 57 -1.19 -17.30 4.87
CA TYR A 57 -2.10 -17.66 5.95
C TYR A 57 -2.11 -16.58 7.04
N GLU A 58 -3.31 -16.07 7.36
CA GLU A 58 -3.52 -15.06 8.39
C GLU A 58 -4.02 -15.74 9.68
N PRO A 59 -3.18 -15.86 10.74
CA PRO A 59 -3.59 -16.46 12.00
C PRO A 59 -4.77 -15.71 12.66
N GLN A 60 -4.90 -14.41 12.38
CA GLN A 60 -5.93 -13.53 12.93
C GLN A 60 -7.10 -13.32 11.97
N HIS A 61 -7.34 -14.24 11.03
CA HIS A 61 -8.33 -14.09 9.96
C HIS A 61 -9.77 -13.86 10.47
N LEU A 62 -10.09 -14.39 11.66
CA LEU A 62 -11.39 -14.17 12.31
C LEU A 62 -11.70 -12.68 12.59
N LEU A 63 -10.67 -11.83 12.67
CA LEU A 63 -10.82 -10.39 12.86
C LEU A 63 -11.11 -9.63 11.55
N LEU A 64 -10.89 -10.26 10.39
CA LEU A 64 -10.98 -9.63 9.07
C LEU A 64 -12.25 -10.03 8.30
N GLY A 65 -12.80 -11.22 8.59
CA GLY A 65 -13.95 -11.78 7.90
C GLY A 65 -13.55 -12.60 6.68
N SER A 66 -14.45 -12.73 5.69
CA SER A 66 -14.22 -13.56 4.51
C SER A 66 -13.34 -12.90 3.45
N ASN A 67 -13.35 -11.57 3.37
CA ASN A 67 -12.60 -10.80 2.38
C ASN A 67 -11.81 -9.67 3.04
N TYR A 68 -10.60 -9.43 2.54
CA TYR A 68 -9.86 -8.21 2.80
C TYR A 68 -10.60 -6.99 2.25
N TYR A 69 -10.44 -5.87 2.94
CA TYR A 69 -10.80 -4.54 2.46
C TYR A 69 -9.97 -4.15 1.23
N LEU A 70 -10.29 -3.00 0.63
CA LEU A 70 -9.59 -2.49 -0.53
C LEU A 70 -8.15 -2.12 -0.14
N HIS A 71 -7.18 -2.80 -0.74
CA HIS A 71 -5.74 -2.60 -0.52
C HIS A 71 -5.00 -2.67 -1.86
N SER A 72 -3.81 -2.09 -1.93
CA SER A 72 -2.92 -2.30 -3.07
C SER A 72 -2.50 -3.76 -3.12
N TYR A 73 -2.37 -4.33 -4.30
CA TYR A 73 -1.81 -5.66 -4.46
C TYR A 73 -0.63 -5.67 -5.40
N GLY A 74 0.25 -6.62 -5.12
CA GLY A 74 1.37 -6.91 -5.98
C GLY A 74 2.57 -6.05 -5.65
N SER A 75 3.42 -5.85 -6.64
CA SER A 75 4.81 -5.56 -6.36
C SER A 75 5.13 -4.08 -6.11
N ILE A 76 4.16 -3.18 -6.19
CA ILE A 76 4.40 -1.73 -6.04
C ILE A 76 3.17 -0.96 -5.52
N TYR A 77 3.41 -0.01 -4.62
CA TYR A 77 2.45 1.00 -4.20
C TYR A 77 3.16 2.28 -3.74
N ALA A 78 2.42 3.40 -3.72
CA ALA A 78 2.92 4.69 -3.28
C ALA A 78 2.05 5.26 -2.14
N LEU A 79 2.70 5.80 -1.13
CA LEU A 79 2.10 6.47 0.02
C LEU A 79 2.55 7.93 0.03
N ARG A 80 1.61 8.85 0.27
CA ARG A 80 1.96 10.26 0.44
C ARG A 80 2.73 10.44 1.75
N GLY A 81 3.78 11.26 1.75
CA GLY A 81 4.65 11.49 2.90
C GLY A 81 3.89 11.80 4.19
N ARG A 82 2.96 12.76 4.12
CA ARG A 82 2.06 13.10 5.24
C ARG A 82 1.27 11.90 5.76
N ALA A 83 0.81 10.99 4.90
CA ALA A 83 0.09 9.80 5.33
C ALA A 83 1.03 8.82 6.04
N VAL A 84 2.27 8.68 5.58
CA VAL A 84 3.29 7.88 6.28
C VAL A 84 3.60 8.47 7.65
N GLU A 85 3.75 9.80 7.76
CA GLU A 85 4.00 10.44 9.05
C GLU A 85 2.82 10.28 10.01
N ASP A 86 1.62 10.66 9.58
CA ASP A 86 0.42 10.70 10.41
C ASP A 86 -0.07 9.32 10.82
N VAL A 87 0.08 8.33 9.94
CA VAL A 87 -0.45 6.97 10.15
C VAL A 87 0.63 6.04 10.70
N ILE A 88 1.82 6.02 10.09
CA ILE A 88 2.84 5.00 10.38
C ILE A 88 3.79 5.48 11.49
N VAL A 89 4.47 6.61 11.27
CA VAL A 89 5.53 7.07 12.17
C VAL A 89 4.97 7.41 13.55
N ARG A 90 3.88 8.16 13.63
CA ARG A 90 3.28 8.59 14.90
C ARG A 90 2.63 7.47 15.72
N ASN A 91 2.25 6.36 15.08
CA ASN A 91 1.52 5.28 15.72
C ASN A 91 2.28 3.95 15.75
N LEU A 92 3.59 3.96 15.46
CA LEU A 92 4.37 2.76 15.19
C LEU A 92 4.14 1.61 16.18
N ASP A 93 4.09 1.93 17.48
CA ASP A 93 3.94 0.94 18.55
C ASP A 93 2.49 0.40 18.72
N ASN A 94 1.51 1.04 18.10
CA ASN A 94 0.08 0.73 18.22
C ASN A 94 -0.53 0.15 16.92
N LEU A 95 0.26 0.00 15.87
CA LEU A 95 -0.22 -0.51 14.59
C LEU A 95 -0.37 -2.02 14.61
N ARG A 96 -1.51 -2.50 14.14
CA ARG A 96 -1.79 -3.93 14.06
C ARG A 96 -1.07 -4.55 12.87
N LEU A 97 -0.23 -5.54 13.14
CA LEU A 97 0.47 -6.32 12.12
C LEU A 97 -0.42 -7.46 11.61
N LEU A 98 -0.38 -7.68 10.28
CA LEU A 98 -0.98 -8.82 9.60
C LEU A 98 0.12 -9.66 8.93
N ALA A 99 -0.20 -10.89 8.55
CA ALA A 99 0.74 -11.81 7.91
C ALA A 99 1.18 -11.37 6.50
N ASN A 100 0.32 -10.61 5.81
CA ASN A 100 0.62 -10.03 4.50
C ASN A 100 0.80 -8.50 4.65
N GLU A 101 1.91 -7.97 4.17
CA GLU A 101 2.27 -6.56 4.36
C GLU A 101 1.40 -5.61 3.53
N ASP A 102 0.99 -6.01 2.34
CA ASP A 102 0.13 -5.21 1.46
C ASP A 102 -1.24 -5.02 2.11
N THR A 103 -1.81 -6.11 2.67
CA THR A 103 -3.08 -6.03 3.40
C THR A 103 -2.89 -5.19 4.66
N MET A 104 -1.82 -5.39 5.42
CA MET A 104 -1.51 -4.61 6.63
C MET A 104 -1.47 -3.09 6.36
N VAL A 105 -0.73 -2.64 5.34
CA VAL A 105 -0.68 -1.22 4.97
C VAL A 105 -2.06 -0.72 4.55
N GLY A 106 -2.80 -1.51 3.78
CA GLY A 106 -4.18 -1.17 3.42
C GLY A 106 -5.09 -0.97 4.65
N LEU A 107 -4.92 -1.77 5.71
CA LEU A 107 -5.69 -1.61 6.95
C LEU A 107 -5.43 -0.26 7.58
N TRP A 108 -4.15 0.09 7.71
CA TRP A 108 -3.72 1.31 8.39
C TRP A 108 -4.21 2.55 7.65
N MET A 109 -4.05 2.56 6.33
CA MET A 109 -4.51 3.66 5.48
C MET A 109 -6.04 3.80 5.53
N LEU A 110 -6.77 2.69 5.41
CA LEU A 110 -8.23 2.71 5.49
C LEU A 110 -8.73 3.18 6.85
N ALA A 111 -8.16 2.66 7.94
CA ALA A 111 -8.57 3.01 9.31
C ALA A 111 -8.35 4.50 9.64
N HIS A 112 -7.36 5.14 9.00
CA HIS A 112 -7.08 6.57 9.15
C HIS A 112 -7.75 7.45 8.08
N GLY A 113 -8.66 6.90 7.27
CA GLY A 113 -9.40 7.67 6.27
C GLY A 113 -8.51 8.25 5.17
N VAL A 114 -7.36 7.63 4.89
CA VAL A 114 -6.46 8.05 3.81
C VAL A 114 -7.15 7.85 2.45
N LYS A 115 -7.05 8.84 1.56
CA LYS A 115 -7.68 8.77 0.23
C LYS A 115 -6.97 7.76 -0.67
N LEU A 116 -7.65 6.66 -0.98
CA LEU A 116 -7.18 5.64 -1.91
C LEU A 116 -7.38 6.09 -3.36
N PHE A 117 -6.42 5.76 -4.22
CA PHE A 117 -6.53 5.95 -5.66
C PHE A 117 -6.00 4.73 -6.40
N GLU A 118 -6.84 4.19 -7.30
CA GLU A 118 -6.44 3.08 -8.17
C GLU A 118 -5.66 3.62 -9.37
N ASP A 119 -4.44 3.11 -9.55
CA ASP A 119 -3.61 3.39 -10.71
C ASP A 119 -3.11 2.10 -11.34
N MET A 120 -3.85 1.64 -12.35
CA MET A 120 -3.57 0.40 -13.07
C MET A 120 -2.23 0.42 -13.82
N ARG A 121 -1.59 1.58 -13.99
CA ARG A 121 -0.23 1.65 -14.57
C ARG A 121 0.80 0.93 -13.69
N LEU A 122 0.55 0.87 -12.38
CA LEU A 122 1.45 0.25 -11.40
C LEU A 122 1.45 -1.29 -11.47
N CYS A 123 0.44 -1.90 -12.07
CA CYS A 123 0.35 -3.36 -12.25
C CYS A 123 0.27 -3.77 -13.72
N SER A 124 0.69 -2.88 -14.63
CA SER A 124 0.67 -3.18 -16.06
C SER A 124 1.61 -4.36 -16.37
N PRO A 125 1.13 -5.44 -17.01
CA PRO A 125 1.99 -6.55 -17.42
C PRO A 125 2.86 -6.20 -18.63
N THR A 126 2.56 -5.08 -19.31
CA THR A 126 3.30 -4.60 -20.47
C THR A 126 4.16 -3.41 -20.09
N CYS A 127 5.47 -3.53 -20.37
CA CYS A 127 6.38 -2.40 -20.38
C CYS A 127 6.07 -1.58 -21.63
N THR A 128 5.70 -0.31 -21.44
CA THR A 128 5.55 0.66 -22.54
C THR A 128 6.70 1.63 -22.55
#